data_AF-A0A354NY44-F1
#
_entry.id   AF-A0A354NY44-F1
#
_cell.length_a   1.000
_cell.length_b   1.000
_cell.length_c   1.000
_cell.angle_alpha   90.00
_cell.angle_beta   90.00
_cell.angle_gamma   90.00
#
_symmetry.space_group_name_H-M   'P 1'
#
loop_
_entity.id
_entity.type
_entity.pdbx_description
1 polymer ?
#
loop_
_entity_poly.entity_id
_entity_poly.type
_entity_poly.pdbx_seq_one_letter_code
_entity_poly.pdbx_strand_id
1 'polypeptide(L)'
;MALQTQEFKLRRRTPMSGRTLVSPVPDGIKARIETAESHLADVFKGVTTDGSVRPGLYTIQNTGSSTSDIKTAADSFLDSLDPALKADA
;
A
#
# COMPACT_ATOMS: atom_id res chain seq x y z
N MET A 1 -30.42 4.27 1.76
CA MET A 1 -30.44 3.89 3.19
C MET A 1 -29.28 4.63 3.86
N ALA A 2 -29.55 5.65 4.67
CA ALA A 2 -28.51 6.46 5.31
C ALA A 2 -28.02 5.75 6.58
N LEU A 3 -26.71 5.58 6.74
CA LEU A 3 -26.10 5.04 7.96
C LEU A 3 -26.35 6.03 9.10
N GLN A 4 -27.07 5.61 10.15
CA GLN A 4 -27.24 6.37 11.40
C GLN A 4 -25.92 6.36 12.18
N THR A 5 -25.00 7.27 11.82
CA THR A 5 -23.67 7.39 12.45
C THR A 5 -23.71 8.05 13.83
N GLN A 6 -24.87 8.54 14.28
CA GLN A 6 -25.00 9.29 15.54
C GLN A 6 -24.90 8.43 16.81
N GLU A 7 -25.18 7.12 16.75
CA GLU A 7 -25.02 6.22 17.91
C GLU A 7 -23.54 5.93 18.21
N PHE A 8 -22.67 6.09 17.22
CA PHE A 8 -21.25 5.86 17.37
C PHE A 8 -20.55 7.18 17.74
N LYS A 9 -19.89 7.21 18.90
CA LYS A 9 -19.04 8.33 19.35
C LYS A 9 -17.75 8.42 18.52
N LEU A 10 -17.88 8.60 17.22
CA LEU A 10 -16.77 8.59 16.27
C LEU A 10 -15.84 9.77 16.56
N ARG A 11 -14.57 9.47 16.82
CA ARG A 11 -13.53 10.48 16.95
C ARG A 11 -13.31 11.14 15.59
N ARG A 12 -13.55 12.45 15.49
CA ARG A 12 -13.12 13.22 14.32
C ARG A 12 -11.60 13.27 14.30
N ARG A 13 -11.01 12.76 13.22
CA ARG A 13 -9.57 12.88 12.95
C ARG A 13 -9.35 13.86 11.82
N THR A 14 -8.29 14.65 11.90
CA THR A 14 -7.80 15.42 10.77
C THR A 14 -7.40 14.45 9.66
N PRO A 15 -7.93 14.60 8.43
CA PRO A 15 -7.48 13.82 7.29
C PRO A 15 -5.97 14.02 7.08
N MET A 16 -5.23 12.92 6.88
CA MET A 16 -3.81 12.96 6.56
C MET A 16 -3.59 12.32 5.19
N SER A 17 -2.64 12.84 4.41
CA SER A 17 -2.25 12.25 3.14
C SER A 17 -1.69 10.85 3.37
N GLY A 18 -2.11 9.87 2.56
CA GLY A 18 -1.51 8.54 2.52
C GLY A 18 -0.24 8.46 1.67
N ARG A 19 0.07 9.52 0.90
CA ARG A 19 1.19 9.55 -0.05
C ARG A 19 2.38 10.37 0.44
N THR A 20 2.17 11.23 1.44
CA THR A 20 3.17 12.18 1.91
C THR A 20 3.16 12.25 3.42
N LEU A 21 4.34 12.15 4.03
CA LEU A 21 4.48 12.34 5.47
C LEU A 21 4.23 13.80 5.84
N VAL A 22 3.45 14.02 6.89
CA VAL A 22 3.25 15.34 7.48
C VAL A 22 4.53 15.76 8.21
N SER A 23 4.95 17.01 8.01
CA SER A 23 6.09 17.60 8.73
C SER A 23 5.62 18.70 9.70
N PRO A 24 6.02 18.67 10.98
CA PRO A 24 6.81 17.61 11.62
C PRO A 24 5.97 16.34 11.87
N VAL A 25 6.62 15.18 11.83
CA VAL A 25 5.95 13.89 12.09
C VAL A 25 5.57 13.82 13.58
N PRO A 26 4.29 13.57 13.93
CA PRO A 26 3.88 13.37 15.32
C PRO A 26 4.61 12.19 15.98
N ASP A 27 4.95 12.30 17.27
CA ASP A 27 5.78 11.30 17.97
C ASP A 27 5.26 9.86 17.88
N GLY A 28 3.95 9.66 18.00
CA GLY A 28 3.33 8.34 17.88
C GLY A 28 3.44 7.71 16.48
N ILE A 29 3.63 8.53 15.45
CA ILE A 29 3.92 8.07 14.08
C ILE A 29 5.43 7.84 13.92
N LYS A 30 6.26 8.72 14.50
CA LYS A 30 7.72 8.61 14.46
C LYS A 30 8.22 7.27 14.99
N ALA A 31 7.76 6.83 16.15
CA ALA A 31 8.13 5.53 16.72
C ALA A 31 7.71 4.34 15.81
N ARG A 32 6.59 4.47 15.09
CA ARG A 32 6.13 3.46 14.12
C ARG A 32 7.00 3.42 12.88
N ILE A 33 7.43 4.58 12.39
CA ILE A 33 8.36 4.68 11.25
C ILE A 33 9.69 4.03 11.63
N GLU A 34 10.26 4.41 12.78
CA GLU A 34 11.53 3.83 13.26
C GLU A 34 11.45 2.31 13.43
N THR A 35 10.34 1.79 13.98
CA THR A 35 10.11 0.34 14.10
C THR A 35 9.95 -0.34 12.73
N ALA A 36 9.28 0.31 11.78
CA ALA A 36 9.14 -0.22 10.43
C ALA A 36 10.49 -0.27 9.71
N GLU A 37 11.29 0.78 9.83
CA GLU A 37 12.65 0.86 9.27
C GLU A 37 13.57 -0.20 9.86
N SER A 38 13.49 -0.46 11.17
CA SER A 38 14.30 -1.53 11.78
C SER A 38 13.90 -2.92 11.25
N HIS A 39 12.61 -3.16 11.02
CA HIS A 39 12.12 -4.42 10.44
C HIS A 39 12.43 -4.58 8.94
N LEU A 40 12.63 -3.49 8.20
CA LEU A 40 13.04 -3.57 6.79
C LEU A 40 14.46 -4.14 6.63
N ALA A 41 15.30 -4.05 7.67
CA ALA A 41 16.62 -4.67 7.68
C ALA A 41 16.56 -6.21 7.85
N ASP A 42 15.44 -6.75 8.34
CA ASP A 42 15.28 -8.18 8.52
C ASP A 42 14.99 -8.89 7.19
N VAL A 43 15.56 -10.08 7.03
CA VAL A 43 15.25 -10.95 5.88
C VAL A 43 13.77 -11.33 5.91
N PHE A 44 13.08 -11.16 4.78
CA PHE A 44 11.67 -11.56 4.64
C PHE A 44 11.51 -13.07 4.88
N LYS A 45 10.73 -13.44 5.91
CA LYS A 45 10.58 -14.83 6.34
C LYS A 45 9.43 -15.55 5.61
N GLY A 46 8.41 -14.82 5.13
CA GLY A 46 7.21 -15.36 4.49
C GLY A 46 5.92 -14.70 5.00
N VAL A 47 4.76 -15.20 4.56
CA VAL A 47 3.44 -14.82 5.09
C VAL A 47 2.89 -16.00 5.90
N THR A 48 2.05 -15.74 6.91
CA THR A 48 1.45 -16.80 7.75
C THR A 48 -0.07 -16.66 7.72
N THR A 49 -0.80 -17.75 7.49
CA THR A 49 -2.28 -17.77 7.61
C THR A 49 -2.74 -18.31 8.97
N ASP A 50 -1.90 -19.10 9.63
CA ASP A 50 -2.19 -19.90 10.83
C ASP A 50 -1.10 -19.74 11.90
N GLY A 51 -0.27 -18.70 11.80
CA GLY A 51 0.88 -18.48 12.68
C GLY A 51 2.12 -19.31 12.34
N SER A 52 2.05 -20.22 11.38
CA SER A 52 3.23 -20.88 10.82
C SER A 52 3.69 -20.16 9.56
N VAL A 53 4.99 -19.84 9.51
CA VAL A 53 5.60 -19.22 8.33
C VAL A 53 5.58 -20.23 7.18
N ARG A 54 4.80 -19.92 6.14
CA ARG A 54 4.75 -20.72 4.92
C ARG A 54 5.62 -20.06 3.86
N PRO A 55 6.86 -20.54 3.64
CA PRO A 55 7.67 -20.08 2.51
C PRO A 55 6.96 -20.45 1.20
N GLY A 56 7.08 -19.61 0.18
CA GLY A 56 6.53 -19.91 -1.15
C GLY A 56 5.00 -19.95 -1.26
N LEU A 57 4.27 -19.30 -0.33
CA LEU A 57 2.79 -19.21 -0.34
C LEU A 57 2.18 -18.84 -1.70
N TYR A 58 2.88 -17.98 -2.44
CA TYR A 58 2.59 -17.71 -3.83
C TYR A 58 3.84 -18.08 -4.63
N THR A 59 3.92 -19.33 -5.06
CA THR A 59 4.98 -19.74 -5.96
C THR A 59 4.78 -18.97 -7.27
N ILE A 60 5.79 -18.20 -7.69
CA ILE A 60 5.76 -17.55 -9.01
C ILE A 60 5.93 -18.67 -10.04
N GLN A 61 4.80 -19.15 -10.56
CA GLN A 61 4.76 -20.15 -11.61
C GLN A 61 4.68 -19.47 -12.97
N ASN A 62 5.40 -20.00 -13.96
CA ASN A 62 5.15 -19.61 -15.34
C ASN A 62 3.79 -20.19 -15.76
N THR A 63 2.77 -19.35 -15.79
CA THR A 63 1.40 -19.75 -16.15
C THR A 63 1.20 -19.90 -17.65
N GLY A 64 2.21 -19.59 -18.47
CA GLY A 64 2.11 -19.57 -19.93
C GLY A 64 1.28 -18.40 -20.47
N SER A 65 0.61 -17.64 -19.60
CA SER A 65 -0.11 -16.42 -19.95
C SER A 65 0.88 -15.27 -20.08
N SER A 66 0.95 -14.68 -21.27
CA SER A 66 1.77 -13.49 -21.49
C SER A 66 1.20 -12.31 -20.71
N THR A 67 2.06 -11.61 -19.98
CA THR A 67 1.74 -10.31 -19.36
C THR A 67 1.99 -9.14 -20.32
N SER A 68 2.36 -9.42 -21.58
CA SER A 68 2.60 -8.40 -22.61
C SER A 68 1.42 -7.46 -22.79
N ASP A 69 0.21 -8.01 -22.78
CA ASP A 69 -0.99 -7.25 -23.10
C ASP A 69 -1.36 -6.32 -21.94
N ILE A 70 -1.12 -6.78 -20.70
CA ILE A 70 -1.26 -5.97 -19.48
C ILE A 70 -0.27 -4.81 -19.54
N LYS A 71 0.99 -5.08 -19.91
CA LYS A 71 2.01 -4.04 -20.04
C LYS A 71 1.63 -3.02 -21.11
N THR A 72 1.24 -3.48 -22.30
CA THR A 72 0.83 -2.60 -23.41
C THR A 72 -0.37 -1.72 -23.03
N ALA A 73 -1.35 -2.27 -22.33
CA ALA A 73 -2.50 -1.51 -21.84
C ALA A 73 -2.10 -0.46 -20.80
N ALA A 74 -1.21 -0.82 -19.86
CA ALA A 74 -0.69 0.12 -18.87
C ALA A 74 0.11 1.26 -19.51
N ASP A 75 1.02 0.92 -20.44
CA ASP A 75 1.81 1.90 -21.20
C ASP A 75 0.89 2.87 -21.98
N SER A 76 -0.13 2.33 -22.66
CA SER A 76 -1.11 3.13 -23.41
C SER A 76 -1.94 4.04 -22.50
N PHE A 77 -2.34 3.54 -21.32
CA PHE A 77 -3.07 4.34 -20.35
C PHE A 77 -2.20 5.47 -19.83
N LEU A 78 -0.96 5.17 -19.43
CA LEU A 78 -0.02 6.19 -18.99
C LEU A 78 0.16 7.24 -20.09
N ASP A 79 0.35 6.84 -21.35
CA ASP A 79 0.47 7.77 -22.48
C ASP A 79 -0.76 8.62 -22.74
N SER A 80 -1.95 8.16 -22.35
CA SER A 80 -3.18 8.95 -22.41
C SER A 80 -3.33 9.99 -21.30
N LEU A 81 -2.51 9.92 -20.23
CA LEU A 81 -2.58 10.87 -19.12
C LEU A 81 -1.97 12.22 -19.50
N ASP A 82 -2.66 13.28 -19.07
CA ASP A 82 -2.14 14.65 -19.12
C ASP A 82 -0.80 14.74 -18.35
N PRO A 83 0.19 15.50 -18.84
CA PRO A 83 1.44 15.75 -18.11
C PRO A 83 1.26 16.14 -16.65
N ALA A 84 0.20 16.88 -16.32
CA ALA A 84 -0.12 17.25 -14.93
C ALA A 84 -0.49 16.04 -14.04
N LEU A 85 -1.03 14.96 -14.63
CA LEU A 85 -1.35 13.69 -13.96
C LEU A 85 -0.16 12.73 -13.95
N LYS A 86 0.79 12.85 -14.90
CA LYS A 86 2.02 12.03 -14.94
C LYS A 86 3.08 12.46 -13.91
N ALA A 87 3.15 13.74 -13.55
CA ALA A 87 4.21 14.28 -12.69
C ALA A 87 4.07 13.90 -11.19
N ASP A 88 2.91 13.40 -10.77
CA ASP A 88 2.58 13.04 -9.37
C ASP A 88 2.65 11.51 -9.09
N ALA A 89 3.21 10.72 -10.01
CA ALA A 89 3.42 9.27 -9.87
C ALA A 89 4.81 8.94 -9.32
#